data_AF-A0A6C0PAZ1-F1
#
_entry.id   AF-A0A6C0PAZ1-F1
#
_cell.length_a   1.000
_cell.length_b   1.000
_cell.length_c   1.000
_cell.angle_alpha   90.00
_cell.angle_beta   90.00
_cell.angle_gamma   90.00
#
_symmetry.space_group_name_H-M   'P 1'
#
loop_
_entity.id
_entity.type
_entity.pdbx_description
1 polymer ?
#
loop_
_entity_poly.entity_id
_entity_poly.type
_entity_poly.pdbx_seq_one_letter_code
_entity_poly.pdbx_strand_id
1 'polypeptide(L)'
;MSSSNPTASLSRFLYAIFDYHQDKGLPVPVAKAKMYDDSFETLFKLMKQEKGIPDHMLAIAAQFMSRTLNLRGSQLAKQAQDLQKDDPQVQVILKAMQDIKLVKDAVDIFISSYKGTTSS
;
A
#
# COMPACT_ATOMS: atom_id res chain seq x y z
N MET A 1 -6.95 -32.77 0.77
CA MET A 1 -7.44 -31.47 0.26
C MET A 1 -6.48 -30.40 0.77
N SER A 2 -5.69 -29.75 -0.10
CA SER A 2 -4.82 -28.67 0.38
C SER A 2 -5.71 -27.53 0.87
N SER A 3 -5.58 -27.14 2.13
CA SER A 3 -6.22 -25.94 2.66
C SER A 3 -5.85 -24.76 1.75
N SER A 4 -6.85 -24.19 1.08
CA SER A 4 -6.65 -23.02 0.23
C SER A 4 -6.17 -21.88 1.11
N ASN A 5 -4.91 -21.49 0.98
CA ASN A 5 -4.36 -20.33 1.69
C ASN A 5 -5.09 -19.07 1.19
N PRO A 6 -5.88 -18.36 2.03
CA PRO A 6 -6.65 -17.20 1.59
C PRO A 6 -5.80 -16.10 0.95
N THR A 7 -4.56 -15.91 1.42
CA THR A 7 -3.60 -14.97 0.83
C THR A 7 -3.19 -15.39 -0.58
N ALA A 8 -3.02 -16.69 -0.82
CA ALA A 8 -2.72 -17.21 -2.15
C ALA A 8 -3.91 -17.03 -3.11
N SER A 9 -5.14 -17.23 -2.62
CA SER A 9 -6.36 -16.98 -3.38
C SER A 9 -6.52 -15.50 -3.73
N LEU A 10 -6.26 -14.60 -2.78
CA LEU A 10 -6.28 -13.15 -3.02
C LEU A 10 -5.24 -12.75 -4.06
N SER A 11 -4.01 -13.26 -3.95
CA SER A 11 -2.96 -13.00 -4.94
C SER A 11 -3.40 -13.38 -6.36
N ARG A 12 -3.99 -14.57 -6.54
CA ARG A 12 -4.53 -15.02 -7.84
C ARG A 12 -5.65 -14.10 -8.34
N PHE A 13 -6.53 -13.66 -7.47
CA PHE A 13 -7.59 -12.71 -7.82
C PHE A 13 -7.02 -11.39 -8.33
N LEU A 14 -6.01 -10.83 -7.67
CA LEU A 14 -5.34 -9.61 -8.13
C LEU A 14 -4.69 -9.82 -9.50
N TYR A 15 -3.96 -10.91 -9.69
CA TYR A 15 -3.35 -11.21 -11.00
C TYR A 15 -4.38 -11.39 -12.11
N ALA A 16 -5.54 -11.98 -11.83
CA ALA A 16 -6.61 -12.08 -12.82
C ALA A 16 -7.14 -10.71 -13.29
N ILE A 17 -7.18 -9.70 -12.41
CA ILE A 17 -7.53 -8.33 -12.79
C ILE A 17 -6.44 -7.73 -13.68
N PHE A 18 -5.16 -7.96 -13.34
CA PHE A 18 -4.03 -7.53 -14.17
C PHE A 18 -4.09 -8.16 -15.57
N ASP A 19 -4.29 -9.48 -15.65
CA ASP A 19 -4.37 -10.24 -16.90
C ASP A 19 -5.53 -9.73 -17.77
N TYR A 20 -6.70 -9.49 -17.18
CA TYR A 20 -7.83 -8.88 -17.87
C TYR A 20 -7.49 -7.53 -18.54
N HIS A 21 -6.70 -6.68 -17.88
CA HIS A 21 -6.27 -5.40 -18.44
C HIS A 21 -5.15 -5.55 -19.48
N GLN A 22 -4.25 -6.53 -19.31
CA GLN A 22 -3.26 -6.90 -20.33
C GLN A 22 -3.91 -7.42 -21.62
N ASP A 23 -4.90 -8.29 -21.50
CA ASP A 23 -5.65 -8.86 -22.63
C ASP A 23 -6.40 -7.79 -23.43
N LYS A 24 -6.72 -6.65 -22.80
CA LYS A 24 -7.27 -5.45 -23.45
C LYS A 24 -6.24 -4.55 -24.11
N GLY A 25 -4.96 -4.93 -24.10
CA GLY A 25 -3.87 -4.21 -24.74
C GLY A 25 -3.29 -3.07 -23.91
N LEU A 26 -3.58 -2.98 -22.60
CA LEU A 26 -2.97 -1.93 -21.77
C LEU A 26 -1.47 -2.22 -21.53
N PRO A 27 -0.60 -1.19 -21.53
CA PRO A 27 0.80 -1.37 -21.14
C PRO A 27 0.94 -1.91 -19.71
N VAL A 28 1.96 -2.74 -19.46
CA VAL A 28 2.17 -3.38 -18.14
C VAL A 28 2.11 -2.41 -16.95
N PRO A 29 2.74 -1.22 -16.97
CA PRO A 29 2.64 -0.27 -15.86
C PRO A 29 1.20 0.21 -15.62
N VAL A 30 0.45 0.43 -16.70
CA VAL A 30 -0.94 0.90 -16.66
C VAL A 30 -1.86 -0.20 -16.15
N ALA A 31 -1.69 -1.43 -16.65
CA ALA A 31 -2.47 -2.59 -16.19
C ALA A 31 -2.21 -2.91 -14.71
N LYS A 32 -0.98 -2.78 -14.22
CA LYS A 32 -0.66 -2.91 -12.78
C LYS A 32 -1.32 -1.82 -11.96
N ALA A 33 -1.29 -0.57 -12.43
CA ALA A 33 -1.98 0.52 -11.75
C ALA A 33 -3.50 0.24 -11.67
N LYS A 34 -4.10 -0.22 -12.77
CA LYS A 34 -5.52 -0.58 -12.84
C LYS A 34 -5.89 -1.78 -11.96
N MET A 35 -5.02 -2.78 -11.89
CA MET A 35 -5.18 -3.90 -10.94
C MET A 35 -5.33 -3.38 -9.51
N TYR A 36 -4.45 -2.48 -9.06
CA TYR A 36 -4.55 -1.92 -7.71
C TYR A 36 -5.79 -1.05 -7.55
N ASP A 37 -6.09 -0.17 -8.50
CA ASP A 37 -7.24 0.73 -8.51
C ASP A 37 -8.58 -0.03 -8.34
N ASP A 38 -8.84 -1.00 -9.21
CA ASP A 38 -10.07 -1.80 -9.21
C ASP A 38 -10.19 -2.66 -7.93
N SER A 39 -9.06 -3.14 -7.42
CA SER A 39 -9.00 -3.91 -6.18
C SER A 39 -9.30 -3.05 -4.97
N PHE A 40 -8.73 -1.84 -4.89
CA PHE A 40 -9.01 -0.89 -3.82
C PHE A 40 -10.46 -0.42 -3.86
N GLU A 41 -11.04 -0.18 -5.04
CA GLU A 41 -12.45 0.18 -5.17
C GLU A 41 -13.35 -0.94 -4.62
N THR A 42 -13.01 -2.20 -4.93
CA THR A 42 -13.73 -3.37 -4.41
C THR A 42 -13.63 -3.47 -2.89
N LEU A 43 -12.43 -3.33 -2.33
CA LEU A 43 -12.23 -3.32 -0.87
C LEU A 43 -12.99 -2.16 -0.21
N PHE A 44 -12.99 -0.97 -0.83
CA PHE A 44 -13.72 0.19 -0.31
C PHE A 44 -15.23 -0.02 -0.30
N LYS A 45 -15.79 -0.69 -1.32
CA LYS A 45 -17.20 -1.09 -1.34
C LYS A 45 -17.53 -2.05 -0.21
N LEU A 46 -16.66 -3.04 0.06
CA LEU A 46 -16.82 -3.95 1.20
C LEU A 46 -16.78 -3.21 2.54
N MET A 47 -15.83 -2.29 2.70
CA MET A 47 -15.72 -1.47 3.92
C MET A 47 -16.97 -0.64 4.18
N LYS A 48 -17.63 -0.10 3.15
CA LYS A 48 -18.90 0.63 3.29
C LYS A 48 -20.05 -0.23 3.82
N GLN A 49 -19.99 -1.54 3.60
CA GLN A 49 -21.04 -2.49 3.99
C GLN A 49 -20.75 -3.14 5.34
N GLU A 50 -19.50 -3.12 5.80
CA GLU A 50 -19.08 -3.67 7.09
C GLU A 50 -19.61 -2.82 8.25
N LYS A 51 -20.22 -3.49 9.25
CA LYS A 51 -20.81 -2.84 10.44
C LYS A 51 -20.27 -3.39 11.75
N GLY A 52 -19.62 -4.55 11.74
CA GLY A 52 -19.12 -5.23 12.93
C GLY A 52 -17.77 -4.70 13.41
N ILE A 53 -16.91 -4.23 12.50
CA ILE A 53 -15.53 -3.83 12.84
C ILE A 53 -15.04 -2.54 12.12
N PRO A 54 -15.84 -1.47 12.02
CA PRO A 54 -15.50 -0.28 11.22
C PRO A 54 -14.15 0.35 11.62
N ASP A 55 -13.89 0.45 12.92
CA ASP A 55 -12.65 1.05 13.44
C ASP A 55 -11.42 0.16 13.20
N HIS A 56 -11.58 -1.17 13.20
CA HIS A 56 -10.49 -2.10 12.91
C HIS A 56 -10.06 -2.00 11.45
N MET A 57 -11.01 -1.79 10.53
CA MET A 57 -10.67 -1.61 9.11
C MET A 57 -9.80 -0.36 8.89
N LEU A 58 -10.13 0.74 9.57
CA LEU A 58 -9.33 1.97 9.53
C LEU A 58 -7.93 1.75 10.12
N ALA A 59 -7.82 1.04 11.24
CA ALA A 59 -6.54 0.68 11.85
C ALA A 59 -5.69 -0.22 10.94
N ILE A 60 -6.30 -1.24 10.31
CA ILE A 60 -5.62 -2.15 9.37
C ILE A 60 -5.12 -1.37 8.14
N ALA A 61 -5.93 -0.48 7.58
CA ALA A 61 -5.53 0.35 6.44
C ALA A 61 -4.34 1.26 6.79
N ALA A 62 -4.36 1.90 7.96
CA ALA A 62 -3.24 2.71 8.45
C ALA A 62 -1.97 1.88 8.65
N GLN A 63 -2.08 0.69 9.26
CA GLN A 63 -0.94 -0.22 9.44
C GLN A 63 -0.34 -0.67 8.10
N PHE A 64 -1.20 -0.99 7.12
CA PHE A 64 -0.75 -1.34 5.77
C PHE A 64 -0.03 -0.17 5.09
N MET A 65 -0.56 1.05 5.20
CA MET A 65 0.06 2.26 4.67
C MET A 65 1.43 2.52 5.32
N SER A 66 1.54 2.44 6.65
CA SER A 66 2.81 2.60 7.37
C SER A 66 3.87 1.60 6.90
N ARG A 67 3.51 0.32 6.75
CA ARG A 67 4.42 -0.71 6.20
C ARG A 67 4.86 -0.43 4.76
N THR A 68 3.94 0.04 3.93
CA THR A 68 4.22 0.38 2.51
C THR A 68 5.15 1.58 2.39
N LEU A 69 4.91 2.63 3.19
CA LEU A 69 5.78 3.80 3.27
C LEU A 69 7.19 3.41 3.75
N ASN A 70 7.28 2.57 4.78
CA ASN A 70 8.56 2.08 5.28
C ASN A 70 9.32 1.25 4.24
N LEU A 71 8.63 0.35 3.53
CA LEU A 71 9.21 -0.44 2.46
C LEU A 71 9.81 0.47 1.38
N ARG A 72 9.03 1.46 0.90
CA ARG A 72 9.51 2.38 -0.14
C ARG A 72 10.67 3.25 0.35
N GLY A 73 10.59 3.76 1.58
CA GLY A 73 11.69 4.48 2.22
C GLY A 73 12.98 3.65 2.28
N SER A 74 12.89 2.37 2.62
CA SER A 74 14.06 1.47 2.65
C SER A 74 14.65 1.23 1.26
N GLN A 75 13.81 1.13 0.22
CA GLN A 75 14.26 0.97 -1.16
C GLN A 75 14.98 2.23 -1.65
N LEU A 76 14.43 3.41 -1.35
CA LEU A 76 15.05 4.70 -1.68
C LEU A 76 16.39 4.87 -0.95
N ALA A 77 16.48 4.46 0.32
CA ALA A 77 17.73 4.50 1.06
C ALA A 77 18.83 3.65 0.40
N LYS A 78 18.48 2.45 -0.08
CA LYS A 78 19.40 1.60 -0.86
C LYS A 78 19.80 2.26 -2.18
N GLN A 79 18.82 2.80 -2.92
CA GLN A 79 19.09 3.52 -4.17
C GLN A 79 20.05 4.70 -3.98
N ALA A 80 19.91 5.46 -2.88
CA ALA A 80 20.83 6.56 -2.57
C ALA A 80 22.24 6.07 -2.20
N GLN A 81 22.38 4.90 -1.56
CA GLN A 81 23.68 4.30 -1.21
C GLN A 81 24.43 3.78 -2.44
N ASP A 82 23.69 3.33 -3.46
CA ASP A 82 24.27 2.80 -4.70
C ASP A 82 24.72 3.91 -5.67
N LEU A 83 24.37 5.18 -5.40
CA LEU A 83 24.75 6.33 -6.21
C LEU A 83 26.01 7.02 -5.65
N GLN A 84 26.74 7.73 -6.53
CA GLN A 84 27.83 8.60 -6.09
C GLN A 84 27.26 9.78 -5.30
N LYS A 85 27.98 10.22 -4.24
CA LYS A 85 27.49 11.27 -3.32
C LYS A 85 27.11 12.59 -4.01
N ASP A 86 27.77 12.92 -5.11
CA ASP A 86 27.56 14.18 -5.84
C ASP A 86 26.56 14.02 -7.00
N ASP A 87 25.94 12.84 -7.16
CA ASP A 87 24.92 12.63 -8.18
C ASP A 87 23.68 13.48 -7.85
N PRO A 88 23.22 14.35 -8.76
CA PRO A 88 22.02 15.15 -8.56
C PRO A 88 20.77 14.34 -8.17
N GLN A 89 20.70 13.06 -8.57
CA GLN A 89 19.62 12.15 -8.20
C GLN A 89 19.58 11.85 -6.70
N VAL A 90 20.72 11.90 -6.00
CA VAL A 90 20.76 11.70 -4.54
C VAL A 90 19.89 12.73 -3.83
N GLN A 91 19.93 14.01 -4.25
CA GLN A 91 19.09 15.05 -3.65
C GLN A 91 17.60 14.82 -3.88
N VAL A 92 17.23 14.35 -5.08
CA VAL A 92 15.84 13.99 -5.41
C VAL A 92 15.35 12.83 -4.54
N ILE A 93 16.18 11.80 -4.37
CA ILE A 93 15.87 10.64 -3.52
C ILE A 93 15.75 11.04 -2.06
N LEU A 94 16.67 11.85 -1.54
CA LEU A 94 16.63 12.35 -0.16
C LEU A 94 15.36 13.16 0.11
N LYS A 95 14.96 14.01 -0.85
CA LYS A 95 13.70 14.76 -0.74
C LYS A 95 12.50 13.82 -0.69
N ALA A 96 12.43 12.82 -1.58
CA ALA A 96 11.36 11.84 -1.57
C ALA A 96 11.31 11.02 -0.26
N MET A 97 12.47 10.67 0.31
CA MET A 97 12.56 10.01 1.61
C MET A 97 12.03 10.88 2.76
N GLN A 98 12.34 12.18 2.76
CA GLN A 98 11.80 13.13 3.73
C GLN A 98 10.28 13.21 3.64
N ASP A 99 9.73 13.32 2.43
CA ASP A 99 8.28 13.41 2.22
C ASP A 99 7.57 12.12 2.67
N ILE A 100 8.13 10.94 2.38
CA ILE A 100 7.63 9.65 2.86
C ILE A 100 7.67 9.58 4.39
N LYS A 101 8.76 10.04 5.01
CA LYS A 101 8.92 10.01 6.46
C LYS A 101 7.86 10.85 7.15
N LEU A 102 7.59 12.07 6.65
CA LEU A 102 6.57 12.95 7.23
C LEU A 102 5.19 12.28 7.27
N VAL A 103 4.78 11.64 6.17
CA VAL A 103 3.49 10.94 6.10
C VAL A 103 3.49 9.71 7.01
N LYS A 104 4.58 8.93 7.02
CA LYS A 104 4.69 7.74 7.86
C LYS A 104 4.58 8.11 9.34
N ASP A 105 5.29 9.14 9.78
CA ASP A 105 5.28 9.59 11.17
C ASP A 105 3.85 10.03 11.58
N ALA A 106 3.12 10.72 10.70
CA ALA A 106 1.71 11.07 10.94
C ALA A 106 0.79 9.83 11.04
N VAL A 107 0.98 8.85 10.16
CA VAL A 107 0.23 7.58 10.18
C VAL A 107 0.54 6.78 11.45
N ASP A 108 1.78 6.72 11.89
CA ASP A 108 2.18 6.01 13.11
C ASP A 108 1.60 6.67 14.37
N ILE A 109 1.58 8.02 14.41
CA ILE A 109 0.88 8.76 15.46
C ILE A 109 -0.59 8.36 15.48
N PHE A 110 -1.28 8.39 14.33
CA PHE A 110 -2.67 7.97 14.22
C PHE A 110 -2.88 6.54 14.74
N ILE A 111 -2.06 5.57 14.33
CA ILE A 111 -2.16 4.17 14.79
C ILE A 111 -2.03 4.08 16.33
N SER A 112 -1.13 4.87 16.93
CA SER A 112 -0.90 4.85 18.38
C SER A 112 -2.00 5.55 19.19
N SER A 113 -2.59 6.62 18.64
CA SER A 113 -3.51 7.52 19.35
C SER A 113 -4.97 7.22 19.09
N TYR A 114 -5.31 6.61 17.95
CA TYR A 114 -6.70 6.32 17.59
C TYR A 114 -7.25 5.18 18.46
N LYS A 115 -8.36 5.45 19.15
CA LYS A 115 -9.03 4.49 20.05
C LYS A 115 -10.39 4.01 19.54
N GLY A 116 -10.77 4.41 18.33
CA GLY A 116 -12.09 4.11 17.78
C GLY A 116 -13.21 4.86 18.50
N THR A 117 -14.42 4.42 18.23
CA THR A 117 -15.67 4.98 18.76
C THR A 117 -16.23 4.18 19.93
N THR A 118 -15.75 2.96 20.15
CA THR A 118 -16.18 2.07 21.25
C THR A 118 -15.35 2.22 22.53
N SER A 119 -14.65 3.35 22.69
CA SER A 119 -13.92 3.67 23.91
C SER A 119 -14.81 4.39 24.91
N SER A 120 -15.67 3.62 25.58
CA SER A 120 -16.35 3.96 26.85
C SER A 120 -16.68 2.69 27.60
#